data_AF-A0A954B3J4-F1
#
_entry.id   AF-A0A954B3J4-F1
#
_cell.length_a   1.000
_cell.length_b   1.000
_cell.length_c   1.000
_cell.angle_alpha   90.00
_cell.angle_beta   90.00
_cell.angle_gamma   90.00
#
_symmetry.space_group_name_H-M   'P 1'
#
loop_
_entity.id
_entity.type
_entity.pdbx_description
1 polymer ?
#
loop_
_entity_poly.entity_id
_entity_poly.type
_entity_poly.pdbx_seq_one_letter_code
_entity_poly.pdbx_strand_id
1 'polypeptide(L)'
;MLGLAPKPKTQPPPPAKRWRNYYRVYHVLDLFRLGTVFPGIHAGPDFFPSKEIAEQSATSFLAAINPPGRFLMDFAGAYPDGDAAN
;
A
#
# COMPACT_ATOMS: atom_id res chain seq x y z
N MET A 1 -7.20 29.18 -47.26
CA MET A 1 -7.48 29.12 -45.81
C MET A 1 -6.68 27.96 -45.24
N LEU A 2 -5.64 28.24 -44.44
CA LEU A 2 -4.81 27.18 -43.83
C LEU A 2 -5.58 26.55 -42.65
N GLY A 3 -5.90 25.26 -42.78
CA GLY A 3 -6.47 24.46 -41.70
C GLY A 3 -5.41 24.16 -40.65
N LEU A 4 -5.45 24.88 -39.53
CA LEU A 4 -4.65 24.58 -38.35
C LEU A 4 -5.15 23.27 -37.73
N ALA A 5 -4.33 22.21 -37.80
CA ALA A 5 -4.57 20.97 -37.09
C ALA A 5 -4.71 21.27 -35.57
N PRO A 6 -5.67 20.63 -34.88
CA PRO A 6 -5.89 20.90 -33.47
C PRO A 6 -4.65 20.49 -32.66
N LYS A 7 -4.22 21.39 -31.75
CA LYS A 7 -3.14 21.14 -30.78
C LYS A 7 -3.38 19.80 -30.07
N PRO A 8 -2.37 18.93 -29.94
CA PRO A 8 -2.51 17.74 -29.13
C PRO A 8 -2.85 18.15 -27.71
N LYS A 9 -4.02 17.74 -27.22
CA LYS A 9 -4.39 17.88 -25.82
C LYS A 9 -3.40 17.04 -25.03
N THR A 10 -2.50 17.69 -24.31
CA THR A 10 -1.68 17.04 -23.29
C THR A 10 -2.64 16.51 -22.23
N GLN A 11 -3.08 15.26 -22.38
CA GLN A 11 -3.73 14.57 -21.29
C GLN A 11 -2.70 14.47 -20.17
N PRO A 12 -2.98 14.94 -18.94
CA PRO A 12 -2.13 14.61 -17.83
C PRO A 12 -2.02 13.09 -17.78
N PRO A 13 -0.82 12.52 -17.55
CA PRO A 13 -0.69 11.09 -17.41
C PRO A 13 -1.70 10.61 -16.36
N PRO A 14 -2.32 9.43 -16.56
CA PRO A 14 -3.20 8.87 -15.55
C PRO A 14 -2.47 8.91 -14.19
N PRO A 15 -3.17 9.21 -13.09
CA PRO A 15 -2.54 9.32 -11.77
C PRO A 15 -1.66 8.08 -11.58
N ALA A 16 -0.38 8.32 -11.25
CA ALA A 16 0.58 7.24 -11.09
C ALA A 16 -0.05 6.18 -10.18
N LYS A 17 -0.14 4.92 -10.65
CA LYS A 17 -0.73 3.81 -9.88
C LYS A 17 0.07 3.68 -8.59
N ARG A 18 -0.47 4.23 -7.50
CA ARG A 18 0.08 4.07 -6.16
C ARG A 18 -0.25 2.67 -5.69
N TRP A 19 0.65 2.01 -4.99
CA TRP A 19 0.44 0.71 -4.39
C TRP A 19 0.37 0.86 -2.88
N ARG A 20 -0.46 0.06 -2.23
CA ARG A 20 -0.60 0.03 -0.79
C ARG A 20 -0.49 -1.40 -0.29
N ASN A 21 0.28 -1.59 0.79
CA ASN A 21 0.41 -2.87 1.46
C ASN A 21 -0.81 -3.14 2.32
N TYR A 22 -1.19 -4.41 2.43
CA TYR A 22 -2.18 -4.90 3.36
C TYR A 22 -1.52 -5.93 4.27
N TYR A 23 -1.87 -5.88 5.55
CA TYR A 23 -1.30 -6.76 6.56
C TYR A 23 -2.42 -7.49 7.29
N ARG A 24 -2.24 -8.80 7.48
CA ARG A 24 -3.08 -9.58 8.37
C ARG A 24 -2.57 -9.43 9.79
N VAL A 25 -3.41 -8.95 10.67
CA VAL A 25 -3.13 -8.77 12.10
C VAL A 25 -3.75 -9.93 12.86
N TYR A 26 -2.96 -10.61 13.71
CA TYR A 26 -3.42 -11.77 14.48
C TYR A 26 -3.84 -11.43 15.91
N HIS A 27 -3.32 -10.32 16.46
CA HIS A 27 -3.55 -9.90 17.84
C HIS A 27 -4.05 -8.47 17.90
N VAL A 28 -4.71 -8.09 18.99
CA VAL A 28 -5.00 -6.67 19.25
C VAL A 28 -3.67 -5.95 19.48
N LEU A 29 -3.35 -4.98 18.62
CA LEU A 29 -2.14 -4.17 18.72
C LEU A 29 -2.50 -2.75 19.12
N ASP A 30 -1.89 -2.23 20.18
CA ASP A 30 -1.95 -0.81 20.50
C ASP A 30 -0.75 -0.10 19.85
N LEU A 31 -0.99 0.56 18.72
CA LEU A 31 0.03 1.22 17.91
C LEU A 31 0.15 2.72 18.25
N PHE A 32 -0.11 3.10 19.50
CA PHE A 32 0.04 4.45 20.07
C PHE A 32 -0.62 5.56 19.23
N ARG A 33 0.08 6.13 18.24
CA ARG A 33 -0.47 7.18 17.35
C ARG A 33 -1.51 6.67 16.35
N LEU A 34 -1.49 5.38 16.03
CA LEU A 34 -2.43 4.75 15.10
C LEU A 34 -3.65 4.16 15.83
N GLY A 35 -3.68 4.22 17.16
CA GLY A 35 -4.73 3.64 17.98
C GLY A 35 -4.68 2.11 18.04
N THR A 36 -5.80 1.51 18.44
CA THR A 36 -5.94 0.06 18.58
C THR A 36 -6.31 -0.58 17.24
N VAL A 37 -5.45 -1.48 16.76
CA VAL A 37 -5.70 -2.31 15.57
C VAL A 37 -6.19 -3.68 16.02
N PHE A 38 -7.38 -4.07 15.53
CA PHE A 38 -7.99 -5.36 15.82
C PHE A 38 -7.50 -6.44 14.85
N PRO A 39 -7.63 -7.73 15.19
CA PRO A 39 -7.34 -8.80 14.24
C PRO A 39 -8.16 -8.66 12.94
N GLY A 40 -7.50 -8.91 11.81
CA GLY A 40 -8.10 -8.69 10.48
C GLY A 40 -7.09 -8.25 9.43
N ILE A 41 -7.55 -7.99 8.20
CA ILE A 41 -6.72 -7.45 7.13
C ILE A 41 -6.85 -5.93 7.11
N HIS A 42 -5.73 -5.23 7.26
CA HIS A 42 -5.69 -3.78 7.35
C HIS A 42 -4.76 -3.19 6.30
N ALA A 43 -5.18 -2.05 5.76
CA ALA A 43 -4.35 -1.24 4.89
C ALA A 43 -3.20 -0.61 5.68
N GLY A 44 -1.98 -0.72 5.14
CA GLY A 44 -0.82 0.01 5.63
C GLY A 44 -0.94 1.53 5.41
N PRO A 45 -0.20 2.34 6.17
CA PRO A 45 -0.32 3.80 6.12
C PRO A 45 0.28 4.42 4.85
N ASP A 46 1.27 3.75 4.26
CA ASP A 46 2.10 4.31 3.19
C ASP A 46 1.63 3.90 1.80
N PHE A 47 1.94 4.77 0.83
CA PHE A 47 1.78 4.51 -0.60
C PHE A 47 3.12 4.40 -1.29
N PHE A 48 3.22 3.46 -2.23
CA PHE A 48 4.43 3.14 -2.96
C PHE A 48 4.26 3.37 -4.46
N PRO A 49 5.34 3.72 -5.19
CA PRO A 49 5.27 3.98 -6.62
C PRO A 49 5.19 2.71 -7.47
N SER A 50 5.53 1.54 -6.92
CA SER A 50 5.40 0.23 -7.59
C SER A 50 5.09 -0.88 -6.60
N LYS A 51 4.64 -2.03 -7.11
CA LYS A 51 4.35 -3.23 -6.31
C LYS A 51 5.61 -3.77 -5.64
N GLU A 52 6.71 -3.85 -6.37
CA GLU A 52 7.98 -4.40 -5.90
C GLU A 52 8.53 -3.58 -4.73
N ILE A 53 8.44 -2.24 -4.80
CA ILE A 53 8.85 -1.35 -3.71
C ILE A 53 7.94 -1.54 -2.50
N ALA A 54 6.64 -1.71 -2.73
CA ALA A 54 5.67 -1.98 -1.67
C ALA A 54 6.02 -3.31 -0.93
N GLU A 55 6.28 -4.38 -1.66
CA GLU A 55 6.64 -5.70 -1.11
C GLU A 55 7.99 -5.71 -0.38
N GLN A 56 9.00 -5.02 -0.91
CA GLN A 56 10.29 -4.84 -0.24
C GLN A 56 10.14 -4.07 1.08
N SER A 57 9.34 -3.00 1.07
CA SER A 57 9.02 -2.24 2.27
C SER A 57 8.24 -3.09 3.28
N ALA A 58 7.28 -3.91 2.83
CA ALA A 58 6.53 -4.82 3.69
C ALA A 58 7.45 -5.83 4.39
N THR A 59 8.42 -6.39 3.66
CA THR A 59 9.40 -7.33 4.22
C THR A 59 10.21 -6.69 5.33
N SER A 60 10.69 -5.46 5.10
CA SER A 60 11.45 -4.69 6.09
C SER A 60 10.61 -4.33 7.32
N PHE A 61 9.35 -3.94 7.09
CA PHE A 61 8.40 -3.62 8.15
C PHE A 61 8.07 -4.85 9.02
N LEU A 62 7.81 -5.99 8.40
CA LEU A 62 7.48 -7.22 9.13
C LEU A 62 8.66 -7.73 9.95
N ALA A 63 9.89 -7.60 9.45
CA ALA A 63 11.09 -7.93 10.22
C ALA A 63 11.25 -7.03 11.47
N ALA A 64 10.78 -5.78 11.41
CA ALA A 64 10.81 -4.86 12.54
C ALA A 64 9.68 -5.09 13.55
N ILE A 65 8.48 -5.47 13.08
CA ILE A 65 7.30 -5.63 13.93
C ILE A 65 7.21 -7.01 14.58
N ASN A 66 7.71 -8.06 13.91
CA ASN A 66 7.64 -9.44 14.39
C ASN A 66 8.95 -9.84 15.07
N PRO A 67 9.06 -9.74 16.40
CA PRO A 67 10.26 -10.19 17.10
C PRO A 67 10.40 -11.73 16.99
N PRO A 68 11.62 -12.27 17.17
CA PRO A 68 11.84 -13.71 17.12
C PRO A 68 10.86 -14.48 18.02
N GLY A 69 10.16 -15.45 17.45
CA GLY A 69 9.19 -16.29 18.15
C GLY A 69 7.80 -15.68 18.36
N ARG A 70 7.50 -14.50 17.79
CA ARG A 70 6.14 -13.93 17.77
C ARG A 70 5.74 -13.50 16.36
N PHE A 71 4.49 -13.79 16.01
CA PHE A 71 3.87 -13.38 14.74
C PHE A 71 2.71 -12.45 15.05
N LEU A 72 2.97 -11.15 15.07
CA LEU A 72 1.95 -10.13 15.33
C LEU A 72 1.15 -9.82 14.06
N MET A 73 1.85 -9.78 12.92
CA MET A 73 1.30 -9.42 11.63
C MET A 73 1.93 -10.26 10.51
N ASP A 74 1.23 -10.39 9.38
CA ASP A 74 1.73 -11.02 8.15
C ASP A 74 1.36 -10.19 6.92
N PHE A 75 2.07 -10.37 5.81
CA PHE A 75 1.80 -9.65 4.57
C PHE A 75 0.63 -10.30 3.84
N ALA A 76 -0.47 -9.56 3.65
CA ALA A 76 -1.63 -10.03 2.92
C ALA A 76 -1.54 -9.72 1.42
N GLY A 77 -0.74 -8.73 1.02
CA GLY A 77 -0.50 -8.38 -0.38
C GLY A 77 -0.32 -6.88 -0.59
N ALA A 78 0.14 -6.51 -1.79
CA ALA A 78 0.20 -5.14 -2.25
C ALA A 78 -0.78 -4.96 -3.41
N TYR A 79 -1.63 -3.93 -3.32
CA TYR A 79 -2.68 -3.65 -4.30
C TYR A 79 -2.58 -2.20 -4.78
N PRO A 80 -2.98 -1.90 -6.02
CA PRO A 80 -3.07 -0.52 -6.46
C PRO A 80 -4.13 0.25 -5.64
N ASP A 81 -3.93 1.56 -5.51
CA ASP A 81 -4.83 2.46 -4.79
C ASP A 81 -6.24 2.39 -5.40
N GLY A 82 -7.23 2.16 -4.55
CA GLY A 82 -8.62 1.87 -4.96
C GLY A 82 -8.99 0.38 -5.02
N ASP A 83 -8.01 -0.54 -5.01
CA ASP A 83 -8.24 -1.97 -4.82
C ASP A 83 -7.95 -2.40 -3.36
N ALA A 84 -8.56 -3.51 -2.95
CA ALA A 84 -8.43 -4.06 -1.60
C ALA A 84 -8.16 -5.57 -1.61
N ALA A 85 -7.66 -6.08 -0.49
CA ALA A 85 -7.30 -7.48 -0.31
C ALA A 85 -8.49 -8.43 -0.02
N ASN A 86 -9.71 -8.06 -0.41
CA ASN A 86 -10.94 -8.84 -0.18
C ASN A 86 -11.54 -9.35 -1.49
#